data_AF-A0A7S1GIM4-F1
#
_entry.id   AF-A0A7S1GIM4-F1
#
_cell.length_a   1.000
_cell.length_b   1.000
_cell.length_c   1.000
_cell.angle_alpha   90.00
_cell.angle_beta   90.00
_cell.angle_gamma   90.00
#
_symmetry.space_group_name_H-M   'P 1'
#
loop_
_entity.id
_entity.type
_entity.pdbx_description
1 polymer ?
#
loop_
_entity_poly.entity_id
_entity_poly.type
_entity_poly.pdbx_seq_one_letter_code
_entity_poly.pdbx_strand_id
1 'polypeptide(L)'
;ADISSADSAYEKMPRPLDIICGRSTRESGCHVGNRWFRTLVFHYEQSYQAALRQSQKSRLVDDLLRVINMKGGRFVEKRILCADGTTTKPLVKLAQQLEEGETVVYCPIQSSNIIEEKVRKALRRTKNNAGW
;
A
#
# COMPACT_ATOMS: atom_id res chain seq x y z
N ALA A 1 -22.42 -29.64 4.78
CA ALA A 1 -22.21 -28.62 3.72
C ALA A 1 -20.83 -28.07 3.94
N ASP A 2 -19.89 -28.50 3.09
CA ASP A 2 -18.48 -28.16 3.16
C ASP A 2 -18.29 -26.64 3.12
N ILE A 3 -17.61 -26.11 4.12
CA ILE A 3 -17.10 -24.74 4.12
C ILE A 3 -15.82 -24.78 3.28
N SER A 4 -15.96 -24.63 1.96
CA SER A 4 -14.81 -24.40 1.07
C SER A 4 -14.27 -23.00 1.31
N SER A 5 -13.44 -22.91 2.35
CA SER A 5 -12.61 -21.80 2.77
C SER A 5 -11.58 -21.44 1.68
N ALA A 6 -11.99 -20.64 0.69
CA ALA A 6 -11.10 -19.90 -0.21
C ALA A 6 -11.70 -18.55 -0.65
N ASP A 7 -12.59 -17.98 0.17
CA ASP A 7 -13.22 -16.69 -0.10
C ASP A 7 -12.20 -15.53 -0.07
N SER A 8 -12.04 -14.89 -1.23
CA SER A 8 -11.68 -13.47 -1.38
C SER A 8 -10.39 -12.98 -0.69
N ALA A 9 -9.23 -13.49 -1.09
CA ALA A 9 -7.95 -12.79 -0.83
C ALA A 9 -7.85 -11.44 -1.59
N TYR A 10 -8.78 -11.21 -2.54
CA TYR A 10 -8.80 -10.11 -3.48
C TYR A 10 -10.10 -9.34 -3.34
N GLU A 11 -10.01 -8.02 -3.20
CA GLU A 11 -11.17 -7.14 -3.16
C GLU A 11 -11.24 -6.31 -4.45
N LYS A 12 -12.45 -6.15 -5.01
CA LYS A 12 -12.65 -5.32 -6.22
C LYS A 12 -12.43 -3.83 -5.94
N MET A 13 -12.60 -3.41 -4.69
CA MET A 13 -12.42 -2.04 -4.20
C MET A 13 -11.49 -2.04 -2.98
N PRO A 14 -10.62 -1.03 -2.83
CA PRO A 14 -9.81 -0.89 -1.64
C PRO A 14 -10.68 -0.45 -0.46
N ARG A 15 -10.35 -0.93 0.74
CA ARG A 15 -11.00 -0.46 1.97
C ARG A 15 -10.59 0.98 2.26
N PRO A 16 -11.36 1.75 3.05
CA PRO A 16 -10.99 3.14 3.35
C PRO A 16 -9.58 3.31 3.93
N LEU A 17 -9.12 2.38 4.77
CA LEU A 17 -7.80 2.44 5.40
C LEU A 17 -6.71 1.68 4.62
N ASP A 18 -7.03 1.13 3.45
CA ASP A 18 -6.03 0.49 2.60
C ASP A 18 -5.10 1.55 2.00
N ILE A 19 -3.80 1.24 2.06
CA ILE A 19 -2.74 2.05 1.49
C ILE A 19 -2.37 1.43 0.15
N ILE A 20 -2.80 2.08 -0.93
CA ILE A 20 -2.61 1.61 -2.30
C ILE A 20 -1.17 1.90 -2.72
N CYS A 21 -0.42 0.82 -2.95
CA CYS A 21 0.93 0.82 -3.47
C CYS A 21 0.93 0.66 -5.00
N GLY A 22 1.80 1.42 -5.67
CA GLY A 22 1.99 1.31 -7.11
C GLY A 22 2.28 2.66 -7.76
N ARG A 23 2.37 2.67 -9.09
CA ARG A 23 2.61 3.86 -9.93
C ARG A 23 1.32 4.37 -10.61
N SER A 24 0.20 4.44 -9.90
CA SER A 24 -0.99 5.17 -10.40
C SER A 24 -1.09 6.52 -9.71
N THR A 25 -0.83 7.59 -10.43
CA THR A 25 -0.69 8.95 -9.85
C THR A 25 -2.02 9.53 -9.38
N ARG A 26 -3.12 9.29 -10.11
CA ARG A 26 -4.41 9.95 -9.83
C ARG A 26 -5.25 9.23 -8.77
N GLU A 27 -5.47 7.92 -8.93
CA GLU A 27 -6.31 7.15 -8.00
C GLU A 27 -5.62 6.93 -6.64
N SER A 28 -4.34 6.55 -6.64
CA SER A 28 -3.59 6.36 -5.38
C SER A 28 -3.31 7.68 -4.66
N GLY A 29 -3.29 8.82 -5.37
CA GLY A 29 -3.09 10.13 -4.76
C GLY A 29 -4.31 10.60 -3.95
N CYS A 30 -5.51 10.24 -4.39
CA CYS A 30 -6.78 10.70 -3.82
C CYS A 30 -7.42 9.73 -2.84
N HIS A 31 -6.90 8.50 -2.72
CA HIS A 31 -7.44 7.52 -1.78
C HIS A 31 -7.27 7.98 -0.33
N VAL A 32 -8.29 7.80 0.51
CA VAL A 32 -8.30 8.29 1.89
C VAL A 32 -7.22 7.62 2.75
N GLY A 33 -6.98 6.32 2.58
CA GLY A 33 -5.87 5.62 3.23
C GLY A 33 -4.49 6.16 2.85
N ASN A 34 -4.29 6.59 1.60
CA ASN A 34 -3.02 7.20 1.18
C ASN A 34 -2.85 8.62 1.72
N ARG A 35 -3.93 9.41 1.84
CA ARG A 35 -3.89 10.71 2.53
C ARG A 35 -3.54 10.55 4.00
N TRP A 36 -4.20 9.64 4.68
CA TRP A 36 -3.92 9.34 6.08
C TRP A 36 -2.49 8.84 6.28
N PHE A 37 -2.00 7.93 5.44
CA PHE A 37 -0.62 7.47 5.45
C PHE A 37 0.37 8.63 5.29
N ARG A 38 0.11 9.60 4.40
CA ARG A 38 0.96 10.79 4.23
C ARG A 38 1.00 11.65 5.51
N THR A 39 -0.15 11.87 6.15
CA THR A 39 -0.21 12.57 7.44
C THR A 39 0.60 11.83 8.51
N LEU A 40 0.50 10.50 8.56
CA LEU A 40 1.26 9.70 9.51
C LEU A 40 2.77 9.79 9.25
N VAL A 41 3.19 9.67 7.98
CA VAL A 41 4.59 9.86 7.58
C VAL A 41 5.09 11.24 7.99
N PHE A 42 4.32 12.30 7.75
CA PHE A 42 4.68 13.67 8.15
C PHE A 42 4.92 13.80 9.66
N HIS A 43 4.10 13.15 10.50
CA HIS A 43 4.31 13.17 11.95
C HIS A 43 5.58 12.44 12.41
N TYR A 44 5.98 11.37 11.71
CA TYR A 44 7.16 10.57 12.07
C TYR A 44 8.45 11.06 11.39
N GLU A 45 8.34 11.86 10.32
CA GLU A 45 9.44 12.29 9.47
C GLU A 45 10.52 13.02 10.27
N GLN A 46 10.14 14.03 11.07
CA GLN A 46 11.11 14.83 11.82
C GLN A 46 11.93 13.96 12.79
N SER A 47 11.28 13.08 13.54
CA SER A 47 11.95 12.14 14.44
C SER A 47 12.82 11.15 13.69
N TYR A 48 12.40 10.69 12.50
CA TYR A 48 13.16 9.77 11.66
C TYR A 48 14.44 10.42 11.09
N GLN A 49 14.36 11.70 10.71
CA GLN A 49 15.51 12.46 10.21
C GLN A 49 16.50 12.81 11.34
N ALA A 50 15.99 13.13 12.54
CA ALA A 50 16.81 13.41 13.71
C ALA A 50 17.49 12.16 14.31
N ALA A 51 17.00 10.95 14.01
CA ALA A 51 17.56 9.71 14.51
C ALA A 51 18.97 9.45 13.95
N LEU A 52 19.96 9.36 14.85
CA LEU A 52 21.37 9.15 14.50
C LEU A 52 21.70 7.68 14.23
N ARG A 53 20.97 6.75 14.85
CA ARG A 53 21.24 5.30 14.75
C ARG A 53 20.20 4.59 13.90
N GLN A 54 20.64 3.60 13.13
CA GLN A 54 19.74 2.78 12.32
C GLN A 54 18.69 2.05 13.16
N SER A 55 19.03 1.63 14.38
CA SER A 55 18.08 0.99 15.31
C SER A 55 16.94 1.92 15.74
N GLN A 56 17.20 3.23 15.88
CA GLN A 56 16.16 4.23 16.18
C GLN A 56 15.23 4.42 14.97
N LYS A 57 15.79 4.45 13.76
CA LYS A 57 15.03 4.52 12.50
C LYS A 57 14.13 3.31 12.32
N SER A 58 14.63 2.09 12.62
CA SER A 58 13.81 0.88 12.58
C SER A 58 12.65 0.95 13.56
N ARG A 59 12.88 1.35 14.81
CA ARG A 59 11.81 1.50 15.81
C ARG A 59 10.70 2.46 15.34
N LEU A 60 11.06 3.59 14.74
CA LEU A 60 10.08 4.53 14.20
C LEU A 60 9.25 3.95 13.05
N VAL A 61 9.87 3.12 12.20
CA VAL A 61 9.17 2.38 11.13
C VAL A 61 8.21 1.36 11.75
N ASP A 62 8.66 0.60 12.74
CA ASP A 62 7.86 -0.41 13.43
C ASP A 62 6.66 0.23 14.13
N ASP A 63 6.86 1.36 14.82
CA ASP A 63 5.80 2.12 15.48
C ASP A 63 4.77 2.64 14.47
N LEU A 64 5.22 3.18 13.34
CA LEU A 64 4.34 3.65 12.27
C LEU A 64 3.51 2.48 11.70
N LEU A 65 4.14 1.35 11.40
CA LEU A 65 3.45 0.15 10.92
C LEU A 65 2.46 -0.40 11.94
N ARG A 66 2.82 -0.36 13.22
CA ARG A 66 1.93 -0.75 14.32
C ARG A 66 0.69 0.14 14.36
N VAL A 67 0.83 1.46 14.24
CA VAL A 67 -0.31 2.39 14.18
C VAL A 67 -1.22 2.05 12.99
N ILE A 68 -0.63 1.75 11.83
CA ILE A 68 -1.40 1.36 10.63
C ILE A 68 -2.24 0.11 10.91
N ASN A 69 -1.59 -0.93 11.42
CA ASN A 69 -2.22 -2.22 11.69
C ASN A 69 -3.29 -2.11 12.80
N MET A 70 -3.02 -1.38 13.88
CA MET A 70 -3.98 -1.17 14.97
C MET A 70 -5.26 -0.46 14.53
N LYS A 71 -5.20 0.35 13.47
CA LYS A 71 -6.38 0.98 12.87
C LYS A 71 -7.07 0.10 11.82
N GLY A 72 -6.54 -1.08 11.52
CA GLY A 72 -7.05 -1.97 10.48
C GLY A 72 -6.62 -1.60 9.07
N GLY A 73 -5.60 -0.73 8.94
CA GLY A 73 -5.00 -0.41 7.64
C GLY A 73 -4.04 -1.51 7.18
N ARG A 74 -3.93 -1.68 5.86
CA ARG A 74 -3.00 -2.61 5.22
C ARG A 74 -2.47 -2.02 3.92
N PHE A 75 -1.29 -2.46 3.52
CA PHE A 75 -0.72 -2.10 2.22
C PHE A 75 -1.26 -3.04 1.16
N VAL A 76 -1.81 -2.49 0.08
CA VAL A 76 -2.38 -3.28 -1.02
C VAL A 76 -1.76 -2.89 -2.35
N GLU A 77 -1.69 -3.84 -3.28
CA GLU A 77 -1.25 -3.62 -4.65
C GLU A 77 -2.42 -3.83 -5.62
N LYS A 78 -2.51 -2.98 -6.65
CA LYS A 78 -3.49 -3.11 -7.74
C LYS A 78 -3.00 -4.19 -8.71
N ARG A 79 -3.80 -5.23 -8.91
CA ARG A 79 -3.53 -6.35 -9.82
C ARG A 79 -4.71 -6.58 -10.76
N ILE A 80 -4.47 -7.31 -11.84
CA ILE A 80 -5.50 -7.83 -12.72
C ILE A 80 -5.73 -9.29 -12.31
N LEU A 81 -6.96 -9.63 -11.97
CA LEU A 81 -7.43 -11.01 -11.87
C LEU A 81 -7.79 -11.46 -13.29
N CYS A 82 -7.12 -12.50 -13.76
CA CYS A 82 -7.37 -13.09 -15.07
C CYS A 82 -8.77 -13.70 -15.14
N ALA A 83 -9.26 -13.98 -16.35
CA ALA A 83 -10.59 -14.57 -16.59
C ALA A 83 -10.78 -15.94 -15.90
N ASP A 84 -9.69 -16.65 -15.58
CA ASP A 84 -9.71 -17.90 -14.82
C ASP A 84 -10.11 -17.73 -13.34
N GLY A 85 -10.19 -16.49 -12.85
CA GLY A 85 -10.55 -16.16 -11.47
C GLY A 85 -9.52 -16.59 -10.42
N THR A 86 -8.37 -17.15 -10.81
CA THR A 86 -7.39 -17.73 -9.89
C THR A 86 -6.01 -17.09 -10.00
N THR A 87 -5.63 -16.61 -11.18
CA THR A 87 -4.33 -15.99 -11.40
C THR A 87 -4.42 -14.47 -11.36
N THR A 88 -3.41 -13.84 -10.74
CA THR A 88 -3.27 -12.39 -10.77
C THR A 88 -1.97 -11.97 -11.45
N LYS A 89 -2.06 -10.98 -12.33
CA LYS A 89 -0.90 -10.36 -12.97
C LYS A 89 -0.74 -8.90 -12.52
N PRO A 90 0.50 -8.38 -12.40
CA PRO A 90 0.73 -6.97 -12.06
C PRO A 90 0.06 -6.05 -13.08
N LEU A 91 -0.52 -4.94 -12.63
CA LEU A 91 -1.01 -3.91 -13.54
C LEU A 91 0.18 -3.07 -14.04
N VAL A 92 0.78 -3.46 -15.18
CA VAL A 92 2.03 -2.89 -15.69
C VAL A 92 1.82 -1.54 -16.41
N LYS A 93 0.63 -1.29 -16.96
CA LYS A 93 0.26 -0.02 -17.61
C LYS A 93 -1.13 0.43 -17.19
N LEU A 94 -1.26 1.72 -16.88
CA LEU A 94 -2.55 2.36 -16.58
C LEU A 94 -3.54 2.29 -17.76
N ALA A 95 -3.01 2.16 -18.97
CA ALA A 95 -3.74 2.11 -20.24
C ALA A 95 -3.83 0.70 -20.84
N GLN A 96 -3.49 -0.34 -20.07
CA GLN A 96 -3.68 -1.71 -20.54
C GLN A 96 -5.19 -1.97 -20.65
N GLN A 97 -5.67 -2.22 -21.87
CA GLN A 97 -7.03 -2.69 -22.09
C GLN A 97 -7.18 -4.03 -21.38
N LEU A 98 -8.18 -4.13 -20.51
CA LEU A 98 -8.55 -5.40 -19.88
C LEU A 98 -9.14 -6.30 -20.97
N GLU A 99 -8.74 -7.56 -20.98
CA GLU A 99 -9.37 -8.56 -21.83
C GLU A 99 -10.76 -8.92 -21.26
N GLU A 100 -11.61 -9.55 -22.08
CA GLU A 100 -12.94 -9.97 -21.66
C GLU A 100 -12.83 -10.95 -20.47
N GLY A 101 -13.56 -10.65 -19.38
CA GLY A 101 -13.52 -11.43 -18.14
C GLY A 101 -12.41 -11.04 -17.15
N GLU A 102 -11.49 -10.14 -17.52
CA GLU A 102 -10.49 -9.62 -16.57
C GLU A 102 -11.09 -8.54 -15.66
N THR A 103 -10.69 -8.57 -14.38
CA THR A 103 -11.10 -7.55 -13.42
C THR A 103 -9.91 -7.02 -12.64
N VAL A 104 -9.95 -5.74 -12.33
CA VAL A 104 -9.02 -5.13 -11.38
C VAL A 104 -9.37 -5.59 -9.97
N VAL A 105 -8.33 -5.93 -9.20
CA VAL A 105 -8.44 -6.28 -7.78
C VAL A 105 -7.32 -5.65 -6.95
N TYR A 106 -7.54 -5.58 -5.65
CA TYR A 106 -6.59 -5.10 -4.65
C TYR A 106 -6.15 -6.28 -3.77
N CYS A 107 -4.85 -6.54 -3.77
CA CYS A 107 -4.24 -7.67 -3.07
C CYS A 107 -3.38 -7.15 -1.92
N PRO A 108 -3.55 -7.64 -0.68
CA PRO A 108 -2.66 -7.29 0.42
C PRO A 108 -1.21 -7.70 0.10
N ILE A 109 -0.27 -6.78 0.34
CA ILE A 109 1.15 -7.08 0.26
C ILE A 109 1.52 -7.90 1.50
N GLN A 110 1.99 -9.13 1.29
CA GLN A 110 2.37 -10.03 2.38
C GLN A 110 3.83 -9.86 2.83
N SER A 111 4.69 -9.30 1.98
CA SER A 111 6.12 -9.16 2.27
C SER A 111 6.39 -7.94 3.16
N SER A 112 6.75 -8.18 4.43
CA SER A 112 7.15 -7.15 5.39
C SER A 112 8.29 -6.28 4.87
N ASN A 113 9.30 -6.87 4.21
CA ASN A 113 10.44 -6.14 3.64
C ASN A 113 10.01 -5.08 2.61
N ILE A 114 9.03 -5.41 1.76
CA ILE A 114 8.50 -4.47 0.75
C ILE A 114 7.77 -3.32 1.44
N ILE A 115 6.97 -3.63 2.46
CA ILE A 115 6.21 -2.66 3.24
C ILE A 115 7.15 -1.71 3.99
N GLU A 116 8.11 -2.26 4.73
CA GLU A 116 9.07 -1.46 5.47
C GLU A 116 9.88 -0.54 4.55
N GLU A 117 10.33 -1.05 3.40
CA GLU A 117 11.08 -0.23 2.46
C GLU A 117 10.21 0.87 1.83
N LYS A 118 8.90 0.63 1.65
CA LYS A 118 7.95 1.67 1.25
C LYS A 118 7.87 2.79 2.30
N VAL A 119 7.76 2.43 3.58
CA VAL A 119 7.72 3.39 4.69
C VAL A 119 9.04 4.15 4.81
N ARG A 120 10.18 3.45 4.77
CA ARG A 120 11.51 4.08 4.80
C ARG A 120 11.70 5.05 3.63
N LYS A 121 11.25 4.71 2.43
CA LYS A 121 11.30 5.62 1.27
C LYS A 121 10.40 6.83 1.47
N ALA A 122 9.22 6.67 2.07
CA ALA A 122 8.32 7.78 2.36
C ALA A 122 8.94 8.74 3.39
N LEU A 123 9.49 8.22 4.49
CA LEU A 123 10.16 9.00 5.54
C LEU A 123 11.46 9.67 5.07
N ARG A 124 12.12 9.12 4.04
CA ARG A 124 13.32 9.71 3.42
C ARG A 124 13.01 10.84 2.44
N ARG A 125 11.80 10.90 1.88
CA ARG A 125 11.41 11.87 0.85
C ARG A 125 11.02 13.20 1.49
N THR A 126 12.00 13.93 1.99
CA THR A 126 11.89 15.37 2.22
C THR A 126 11.77 16.08 0.86
N LYS A 127 10.67 16.81 0.68
CA LYS A 127 10.48 17.73 -0.44
C LYS A 127 11.34 18.97 -0.22
N ASN A 128 12.22 19.29 -1.17
CA ASN A 128 12.18 20.66 -1.67
C ASN A 128 10.74 20.89 -2.19
N ASN A 129 10.10 21.95 -1.70
CA ASN A 129 8.72 22.35 -1.94
C ASN A 129 8.16 22.07 -3.36
N ALA A 130 6.84 21.82 -3.45
CA ALA A 130 6.02 21.67 -4.67
C ALA A 130 6.30 20.39 -5.51
N GLY A 131 5.62 19.26 -5.32
CA GLY A 131 4.30 18.96 -5.88
C GLY A 131 4.17 17.43 -5.99
N TRP A 132 3.62 16.80 -4.96
CA TRP A 132 2.68 15.66 -5.11
C TRP A 132 1.53 15.90 -6.06
#